data_AF-A0A959EWK2-F1
#
_entry.id   AF-A0A959EWK2-F1
#
_cell.length_a   1.000
_cell.length_b   1.000
_cell.length_c   1.000
_cell.angle_alpha   90.00
_cell.angle_beta   90.00
_cell.angle_gamma   90.00
#
_symmetry.space_group_name_H-M   'P 1'
#
loop_
_entity.id
_entity.type
_entity.pdbx_description
1 polymer ?
#
loop_
_entity_poly.entity_id
_entity_poly.type
_entity_poly.pdbx_seq_one_letter_code
_entity_poly.pdbx_strand_id
1 'polypeptide(L)'
;DEPLLAPAQIGQLLALFSDEDCQIATLARRLEPPADPANPNLVKVVTDRRGRALYFSRAPIPYPRAPVDKASYLHHVGLYAFRTEALLSASALPLGELEQTESLEQLRWLENGFSIYVGLTEYPNWGVDSPEDVGWVLKKLRDELL
;
A
#
# COMPACT_ATOMS: atom_id res chain seq x y z
N ASP A 1 3.52 -9.76 11.58
CA ASP A 1 3.13 -10.51 10.36
C ASP A 1 4.08 -10.26 9.19
N GLU A 2 4.84 -9.16 9.16
CA GLU A 2 5.82 -8.85 8.08
C GLU A 2 7.29 -9.08 8.49
N PRO A 3 7.76 -10.34 8.69
CA PRO A 3 9.12 -10.63 9.17
C PRO A 3 10.22 -10.38 8.13
N LEU A 4 9.86 -10.21 6.85
CA LEU A 4 10.77 -10.00 5.73
C LEU A 4 10.72 -8.56 5.19
N LEU A 5 10.18 -7.61 5.99
CA LEU A 5 10.18 -6.21 5.62
C LEU A 5 11.63 -5.72 5.43
N ALA A 6 11.94 -5.24 4.23
CA ALA A 6 13.29 -4.76 3.94
C ALA A 6 13.51 -3.41 4.64
N PRO A 7 14.60 -3.22 5.43
CA PRO A 7 14.88 -1.95 6.07
C PRO A 7 14.95 -0.76 5.09
N ALA A 8 15.36 -1.02 3.85
CA ALA A 8 15.38 -0.03 2.78
C ALA A 8 13.98 0.50 2.40
N GLN A 9 12.90 -0.28 2.60
CA GLN A 9 11.52 0.20 2.39
C GLN A 9 11.16 1.30 3.39
N ILE A 10 11.63 1.19 4.64
CA ILE A 10 11.42 2.24 5.65
C ILE A 10 12.13 3.52 5.19
N GLY A 11 13.35 3.41 4.68
CA GLY A 11 14.08 4.54 4.10
C GLY A 11 13.35 5.20 2.92
N GLN A 12 12.82 4.40 1.99
CA GLN A 12 12.03 4.87 0.85
C GLN A 12 10.75 5.60 1.29
N LEU A 13 10.06 5.05 2.28
CA LEU A 13 8.86 5.66 2.85
C LEU A 13 9.16 7.00 3.52
N LEU A 14 10.21 7.05 4.34
CA LEU A 14 10.60 8.28 5.04
C LEU A 14 11.11 9.37 4.08
N ALA A 15 11.73 8.99 2.95
CA ALA A 15 12.19 9.95 1.95
C ALA A 15 11.06 10.83 1.37
N LEU A 16 9.81 10.34 1.37
CA LEU A 16 8.64 11.12 0.91
C LEU A 16 8.38 12.36 1.78
N PHE A 17 8.80 12.35 3.04
CA PHE A 17 8.65 13.49 3.96
C PHE A 17 9.70 14.60 3.76
N SER A 18 10.59 14.45 2.78
CA SER A 18 11.37 15.58 2.27
C SER A 18 10.49 16.66 1.64
N ASP A 19 9.28 16.29 1.20
CA ASP A 19 8.20 17.22 0.92
C ASP A 19 7.50 17.63 2.23
N GLU A 20 7.47 18.92 2.53
CA GLU A 20 6.83 19.46 3.73
C GLU A 20 5.31 19.26 3.71
N ASP A 21 4.71 19.20 2.52
CA ASP A 21 3.28 18.96 2.34
C ASP A 21 2.90 17.49 2.58
N CYS A 22 3.88 16.58 2.63
CA CYS A 22 3.63 15.17 2.93
C CYS A 22 3.31 14.98 4.42
N GLN A 23 2.04 14.71 4.71
CA GLN A 23 1.53 14.46 6.07
C GLN A 23 1.36 12.97 6.38
N ILE A 24 0.95 12.20 5.37
CA ILE A 24 0.75 10.75 5.43
C ILE A 24 1.44 10.15 4.20
N ALA A 25 2.16 9.06 4.39
CA ALA A 25 2.78 8.34 3.30
C ALA A 25 2.58 6.83 3.43
N THR A 26 2.58 6.16 2.28
CA THR A 26 2.60 4.70 2.13
C THR A 26 3.47 4.31 0.94
N LEU A 27 3.62 3.01 0.70
CA LEU A 27 4.29 2.46 -0.48
C LEU A 27 3.32 1.67 -1.35
N ALA A 28 3.69 1.52 -2.62
CA ALA A 28 3.06 0.58 -3.53
C ALA A 28 4.11 -0.10 -4.40
N ARG A 29 3.79 -1.30 -4.86
CA ARG A 29 4.60 -2.05 -5.83
C ARG A 29 3.81 -2.24 -7.11
N ARG A 30 4.50 -2.42 -8.23
CA ARG A 30 3.82 -2.89 -9.44
C ARG A 30 3.37 -4.34 -9.23
N LEU A 31 2.14 -4.66 -9.64
CA LEU A 31 1.73 -6.05 -9.74
C LEU A 31 2.45 -6.69 -10.92
N GLU A 32 3.10 -7.82 -10.64
CA GLU A 32 3.83 -8.61 -11.63
C GLU A 32 3.15 -9.97 -11.82
N PRO A 33 3.22 -10.57 -13.02
CA PRO A 33 2.74 -11.93 -13.23
C PRO A 33 3.40 -12.92 -12.23
N PRO A 34 2.65 -13.89 -11.69
CA PRO A 34 1.30 -14.30 -12.07
C PRO A 34 0.18 -13.65 -11.23
N ALA A 35 0.43 -12.53 -10.53
CA ALA A 35 -0.57 -11.93 -9.66
C ALA A 35 -1.81 -11.47 -10.44
N ASP A 36 -3.00 -11.81 -9.92
CA ASP A 36 -4.28 -11.43 -10.52
C ASP A 36 -4.76 -10.07 -9.96
N PRO A 37 -4.87 -9.01 -10.78
CA PRO A 37 -5.41 -7.72 -10.35
C PRO A 37 -6.85 -7.79 -9.82
N ALA A 38 -7.62 -8.80 -10.21
CA ALA A 38 -8.98 -9.02 -9.72
C ALA A 38 -9.03 -9.63 -8.30
N ASN A 39 -7.89 -10.09 -7.76
CA ASN A 39 -7.83 -10.60 -6.39
C ASN A 39 -8.15 -9.47 -5.39
N PRO A 40 -9.22 -9.58 -4.58
CA PRO A 40 -9.64 -8.53 -3.65
C PRO A 40 -8.72 -8.41 -2.42
N ASN A 41 -7.83 -9.38 -2.18
CA ASN A 41 -6.83 -9.33 -1.12
C ASN A 41 -5.62 -8.49 -1.53
N LEU A 42 -5.40 -8.31 -2.85
CA LEU A 42 -4.40 -7.40 -3.37
C LEU A 42 -5.05 -6.02 -3.50
N VAL A 43 -4.86 -5.14 -2.53
CA VAL A 43 -5.45 -3.79 -2.59
C VAL A 43 -4.75 -2.97 -3.67
N LYS A 44 -5.52 -2.41 -4.60
CA LYS A 44 -5.00 -1.55 -5.66
C LYS A 44 -5.00 -0.10 -5.19
N VAL A 45 -4.03 0.68 -5.67
CA VAL A 45 -3.99 2.13 -5.51
C VAL A 45 -3.76 2.81 -6.85
N VAL A 46 -4.45 3.92 -7.08
CA VAL A 46 -4.18 4.82 -8.21
C VAL A 46 -3.72 6.16 -7.66
N THR A 47 -2.76 6.79 -8.34
CA THR A 47 -2.14 8.04 -7.91
C THR A 47 -2.26 9.12 -8.97
N ASP A 48 -2.15 10.37 -8.53
CA ASP A 48 -1.90 11.49 -9.44
C ASP A 48 -0.43 11.51 -9.90
N ARG A 49 -0.09 12.49 -10.75
CA ARG A 49 1.27 12.64 -11.27
C ARG A 49 2.33 13.03 -10.23
N ARG A 50 1.90 13.46 -9.04
CA ARG A 50 2.78 13.81 -7.91
C ARG A 50 2.88 12.66 -6.90
N GLY A 51 2.27 11.50 -7.20
CA GLY A 51 2.30 10.34 -6.32
C GLY A 51 1.31 10.44 -5.17
N ARG A 52 0.35 11.37 -5.18
CA ARG A 52 -0.73 11.38 -4.17
C ARG A 52 -1.78 10.36 -4.55
N ALA A 53 -2.19 9.53 -3.60
CA ALA A 53 -3.27 8.57 -3.79
C ALA A 53 -4.56 9.31 -4.18
N LEU A 54 -5.16 8.88 -5.28
CA LEU A 54 -6.50 9.31 -5.69
C LEU A 54 -7.55 8.38 -5.09
N TYR A 55 -7.27 7.06 -5.06
CA TYR A 55 -8.17 6.08 -4.47
C TYR A 55 -7.46 4.74 -4.19
N PHE A 56 -7.95 4.03 -3.18
CA PHE A 56 -7.61 2.62 -2.89
C PHE A 56 -8.84 1.75 -3.07
N SER A 57 -8.68 0.56 -3.63
CA SER A 57 -9.83 -0.34 -3.83
C SER A 57 -9.41 -1.80 -3.92
N ARG A 58 -10.31 -2.68 -3.48
CA ARG A 58 -10.22 -4.12 -3.76
C ARG A 58 -10.63 -4.45 -5.20
N ALA A 59 -11.36 -3.56 -5.88
CA ALA A 59 -11.66 -3.68 -7.30
C ALA A 59 -10.41 -3.44 -8.18
N PRO A 60 -10.34 -4.03 -9.38
CA PRO A 60 -9.21 -3.85 -10.29
C PRO A 60 -9.20 -2.43 -10.88
N ILE A 61 -8.44 -1.52 -10.28
CA ILE A 61 -8.26 -0.15 -10.74
C ILE A 61 -6.81 0.13 -11.18
N PRO A 62 -6.59 0.83 -12.30
CA PRO A 62 -7.61 1.38 -13.20
C PRO A 62 -8.25 0.30 -14.10
N TYR A 63 -9.48 0.56 -14.57
CA TYR A 63 -10.15 -0.34 -15.51
C TYR A 63 -9.55 -0.19 -16.93
N PRO A 64 -9.02 -1.27 -17.55
CA PRO A 64 -8.35 -1.19 -18.84
C PRO A 64 -9.37 -1.29 -19.99
N ARG A 65 -9.98 -0.16 -20.36
CA ARG A 65 -10.97 -0.11 -21.47
C ARG A 65 -10.40 -0.61 -22.81
N ALA A 66 -9.11 -0.40 -23.04
CA ALA A 66 -8.37 -0.93 -24.19
C ALA A 66 -7.30 -1.91 -23.70
N PRO A 67 -6.78 -2.81 -24.56
CA PRO A 67 -5.61 -3.63 -24.23
C PRO A 67 -4.45 -2.68 -23.94
N VAL A 68 -4.18 -2.46 -22.65
CA VAL A 68 -2.98 -1.76 -22.23
C VAL A 68 -1.93 -2.84 -22.07
N ASP A 69 -0.90 -2.82 -22.91
CA ASP A 69 0.17 -3.82 -22.88
C ASP A 69 0.79 -3.99 -21.48
N LYS A 70 0.64 -2.98 -20.62
CA LYS A 70 0.92 -3.02 -19.18
C LYS A 70 -0.01 -2.05 -18.43
N ALA A 71 -1.25 -2.44 -18.13
CA ALA A 71 -1.96 -1.78 -17.02
C ALA A 71 -1.13 -2.05 -15.76
N SER A 72 -0.30 -1.07 -15.38
CA SER A 72 0.63 -1.19 -14.24
C SER A 72 -0.18 -0.98 -12.97
N TYR A 73 -0.99 -1.96 -12.62
CA TYR A 73 -1.70 -1.99 -11.34
C TYR A 73 -0.68 -1.83 -10.23
N LEU A 74 -0.95 -0.91 -9.31
CA LEU A 74 -0.12 -0.73 -8.13
C LEU A 74 -0.79 -1.44 -6.97
N HIS A 75 -0.09 -2.41 -6.41
CA HIS A 75 -0.47 -3.07 -5.17
C HIS A 75 0.02 -2.23 -4.01
N HIS A 76 -0.91 -1.79 -3.18
CA HIS A 76 -0.63 -1.09 -1.94
C HIS A 76 0.15 -1.99 -0.97
N VAL A 77 1.16 -1.42 -0.32
CA VAL A 77 1.93 -2.06 0.75
C VAL A 77 1.42 -1.48 2.06
N GLY A 78 0.99 -2.33 3.00
CA GLY A 78 0.38 -1.96 4.29
C GLY A 78 1.32 -1.30 5.30
N LEU A 79 2.27 -0.48 4.85
CA LEU A 79 3.22 0.25 5.68
C LEU A 79 2.96 1.75 5.55
N TYR A 80 2.67 2.39 6.68
CA TYR A 80 2.38 3.81 6.74
C TYR A 80 3.38 4.58 7.60
N ALA A 81 3.60 5.83 7.22
CA ALA A 81 4.28 6.82 8.03
C ALA A 81 3.42 8.09 8.11
N PHE A 82 3.54 8.80 9.22
CA PHE A 82 2.74 9.97 9.51
C PHE A 82 3.60 11.05 10.15
N ARG A 83 3.28 12.32 9.87
CA ARG A 83 3.59 13.38 10.82
C ARG A 83 2.70 13.24 12.05
N THR A 84 3.23 13.57 13.21
CA THR A 84 2.54 13.35 14.50
C THR A 84 1.14 14.00 14.54
N GLU A 85 1.03 15.26 14.09
CA GLU A 85 -0.25 15.98 14.07
C GLU A 85 -1.27 15.33 13.13
N ALA A 86 -0.82 14.83 11.98
CA ALA A 86 -1.67 14.12 11.03
C ALA A 86 -2.17 12.80 11.61
N LEU A 87 -1.30 12.03 12.28
CA LEU A 87 -1.69 10.78 12.96
C LEU A 87 -2.77 11.03 14.02
N LEU A 88 -2.53 12.01 14.91
CA LEU A 88 -3.49 12.34 15.97
C LEU A 88 -4.83 12.75 15.39
N SER A 89 -4.82 13.63 14.39
CA SER A 89 -6.04 14.09 13.71
C SER A 89 -6.78 12.96 13.00
N ALA A 90 -6.05 12.14 12.23
CA ALA A 90 -6.60 11.01 11.48
C ALA A 90 -7.20 9.93 12.40
N SER A 91 -6.56 9.66 13.54
CA SER A 91 -7.03 8.66 14.51
C SER A 91 -8.33 9.05 15.23
N ALA A 92 -8.64 10.34 15.28
CA ALA A 92 -9.86 10.86 15.91
C ALA A 92 -11.08 10.87 14.97
N LEU A 93 -10.90 10.54 13.68
CA LEU A 93 -11.97 10.56 12.70
C LEU A 93 -12.95 9.39 12.93
N PRO A 94 -14.27 9.63 12.79
CA PRO A 94 -15.25 8.54 12.76
C PRO A 94 -15.02 7.64 11.54
N LEU A 95 -15.50 6.40 11.60
CA LEU A 95 -15.46 5.50 10.44
C LEU A 95 -16.15 6.14 9.22
N GLY A 96 -15.50 6.05 8.07
CA GLY A 96 -16.00 6.54 6.80
C GLY A 96 -16.95 5.57 6.11
N GLU A 97 -17.71 6.03 5.11
CA GLU A 97 -18.59 5.15 4.33
C GLU A 97 -17.76 4.28 3.37
N LEU A 98 -16.72 4.86 2.75
CA LEU A 98 -15.84 4.13 1.85
C LEU A 98 -14.98 3.13 2.61
N GLU A 99 -14.45 3.52 3.79
CA GLU A 99 -13.77 2.60 4.69
C GLU A 99 -14.62 1.36 5.00
N GLN A 100 -15.88 1.55 5.39
CA GLN A 100 -16.78 0.43 5.70
C GLN A 100 -17.10 -0.43 4.49
N THR A 101 -17.26 0.19 3.32
CA THR A 101 -17.62 -0.50 2.07
C THR A 101 -16.48 -1.36 1.54
N GLU A 102 -15.26 -0.82 1.52
CA GLU A 102 -14.07 -1.51 1.01
C GLU A 102 -13.32 -2.28 2.09
N SER A 103 -13.64 -2.06 3.38
CA SER A 103 -12.85 -2.54 4.51
C SER A 103 -11.38 -2.11 4.39
N LEU A 104 -11.16 -0.79 4.23
CA LEU A 104 -9.86 -0.14 4.03
C LEU A 104 -9.77 1.16 4.83
N GLU A 105 -9.04 1.14 5.95
CA GLU A 105 -8.93 2.26 6.91
C GLU A 105 -8.48 3.57 6.27
N GLN A 106 -7.52 3.52 5.35
CA GLN A 106 -6.95 4.72 4.72
C GLN A 106 -7.96 5.51 3.89
N LEU A 107 -9.09 4.90 3.50
CA LEU A 107 -10.16 5.62 2.81
C LEU A 107 -10.82 6.66 3.71
N ARG A 108 -10.91 6.43 5.02
CA ARG A 108 -11.38 7.43 5.99
C ARG A 108 -10.55 8.71 5.92
N TRP A 109 -9.24 8.60 5.74
CA TRP A 109 -8.36 9.76 5.64
C TRP A 109 -8.61 10.50 4.32
N LEU A 110 -8.74 9.79 3.20
CA LEU A 110 -9.09 10.40 1.91
C LEU A 110 -10.47 11.08 1.93
N GLU A 111 -11.47 10.44 2.53
CA GLU A 111 -12.83 10.98 2.70
C GLU A 111 -12.83 12.31 3.47
N ASN A 112 -11.90 12.47 4.42
CA ASN A 112 -11.74 13.68 5.23
C ASN A 112 -10.68 14.65 4.69
N GLY A 113 -10.26 14.48 3.43
CA GLY A 113 -9.41 15.45 2.72
C GLY A 113 -7.91 15.36 3.02
N PHE A 114 -7.45 14.32 3.73
CA PHE A 114 -6.02 14.09 3.89
C PHE A 114 -5.39 13.66 2.56
N SER A 115 -4.17 14.14 2.30
CA SER A 115 -3.35 13.66 1.20
C SER A 115 -2.44 12.52 1.67
N ILE A 116 -2.48 11.40 0.95
CA ILE A 116 -1.61 10.25 1.19
C ILE A 116 -0.61 10.17 0.04
N TYR A 117 0.67 10.32 0.32
CA TYR A 117 1.74 10.16 -0.67
C TYR A 117 2.10 8.68 -0.82
N VAL A 118 2.33 8.24 -2.04
CA VAL A 118 2.60 6.84 -2.38
C VAL A 118 3.94 6.75 -3.09
N GLY A 119 4.92 6.17 -2.41
CA GLY A 119 6.22 5.84 -3.00
C GLY A 119 6.17 4.51 -3.74
N LEU A 120 6.98 4.36 -4.79
CA LEU A 120 7.15 3.07 -5.45
C LEU A 120 8.30 2.28 -4.81
N THR A 121 8.05 1.01 -4.54
CA THR A 121 9.05 0.08 -4.05
C THR A 121 9.15 -1.16 -4.93
N GLU A 122 10.37 -1.66 -5.09
CA GLU A 122 10.67 -2.92 -5.76
C GLU A 122 10.94 -4.05 -4.75
N TYR A 123 11.03 -3.70 -3.46
CA TYR A 123 11.18 -4.70 -2.42
C TYR A 123 9.87 -5.48 -2.26
N PRO A 124 9.95 -6.81 -2.19
CA PRO A 124 8.77 -7.61 -2.02
C PRO A 124 8.20 -7.41 -0.60
N ASN A 125 6.89 -7.57 -0.46
CA ASN A 125 6.21 -7.59 0.83
C ASN A 125 5.66 -9.00 1.02
N TRP A 126 5.93 -9.59 2.18
CA TRP A 126 5.65 -11.00 2.48
C TRP A 126 4.99 -11.10 3.86
N GLY A 127 3.72 -10.75 3.88
CA GLY A 127 2.86 -10.91 5.05
C GLY A 127 2.64 -12.39 5.34
N VAL A 128 2.50 -12.71 6.62
CA VAL A 128 2.03 -14.00 7.11
C VAL A 128 0.62 -13.79 7.64
N ASP A 129 -0.36 -13.96 6.76
CA ASP A 129 -1.78 -13.72 7.06
C ASP A 129 -2.56 -15.03 7.24
N SER A 130 -2.04 -16.14 6.73
CA SER A 130 -2.59 -17.49 6.93
C SER A 130 -1.54 -18.51 7.38
N PRO A 131 -1.97 -19.66 7.97
CA PRO A 131 -1.05 -20.73 8.34
C PRO A 131 -0.21 -21.26 7.16
N GLU A 132 -0.75 -21.21 5.95
CA GLU A 132 -0.08 -21.62 4.72
C GLU A 132 1.13 -20.73 4.37
N ASP A 133 1.09 -19.44 4.73
CA ASP A 133 2.17 -18.48 4.46
C ASP A 133 3.42 -18.78 5.29
N VAL A 134 3.24 -19.34 6.49
CA VAL A 134 4.31 -19.65 7.45
C VAL A 134 5.38 -20.55 6.83
N GLY A 135 4.95 -21.60 6.11
CA GLY A 135 5.86 -22.60 5.55
C GLY A 135 6.83 -21.99 4.52
N TRP A 136 6.35 -21.05 3.72
CA TRP A 136 7.16 -20.37 2.73
C TRP A 136 8.08 -19.32 3.36
N VAL A 137 7.59 -18.53 4.33
CA VAL A 137 8.41 -17.52 5.03
C VAL A 137 9.55 -18.16 5.81
N LEU A 138 9.30 -19.29 6.51
CA LEU A 138 10.35 -20.03 7.20
C LEU A 138 11.43 -20.56 6.25
N LYS A 139 11.05 -20.96 5.04
CA LYS A 139 12.01 -21.37 4.02
C LYS A 139 12.90 -20.20 3.61
N LYS A 140 12.30 -19.03 3.32
CA LYS A 140 13.06 -17.83 2.94
C LYS A 140 14.01 -17.32 4.02
N LEU A 141 13.54 -17.25 5.26
CA LEU A 141 14.38 -16.86 6.39
C LEU A 141 15.59 -17.79 6.55
N ARG A 142 15.41 -19.08 6.30
CA ARG A 142 16.52 -20.05 6.33
C ARG A 142 17.51 -19.84 5.19
N ASP A 143 17.01 -19.54 3.99
CA ASP A 143 17.84 -19.32 2.80
C ASP A 143 18.64 -18.00 2.89
N GLU A 144 18.18 -16.99 3.64
CA GLU A 144 18.91 -15.71 3.85
C GLU A 144 19.92 -15.74 5.00
N LEU A 145 19.82 -16.73 5.91
CA LEU A 145 20.72 -16.92 7.05
C LEU A 145 21.93 -17.84 6.77
N LEU A 146 22.00 -18.43 5.57
CA LEU A 146 23.08 -19.31 5.09
C LEU A 146 23.86 -18.65 3.96
#